data_AF-A0A2V5UXJ5-F1
#
_entry.id   AF-A0A2V5UXJ5-F1
#
_cell.length_a   1.000
_cell.length_b   1.000
_cell.length_c   1.000
_cell.angle_alpha   90.00
_cell.angle_beta   90.00
_cell.angle_gamma   90.00
#
_symmetry.space_group_name_H-M   'P 1'
#
loop_
_entity.id
_entity.type
_entity.pdbx_description
1 polymer ?
#
loop_
_entity_poly.entity_id
_entity_poly.type
_entity_poly.pdbx_seq_one_letter_code
_entity_poly.pdbx_strand_id
1 'polypeptide(L)'
;MLNSKLPPKTKEWEATFRNLRDSAAKLLELTPDVPEQARAAVLSIEDPEQLADFLAPNLNVERAQKQAILEELDVEKRLATVQTSISAQLEIAQIQQKLQQDVQSQFSEAQRRAYLREQMKAIQRELGEETGATDQIERLRKRLQEAKPPEEVLAQADRELRRLDVIPPASPESQSCRGRN
;
A
#
# COMPACT_ATOMS: atom_id res chain seq x y z
N MET A 1 -7.83 43.11 25.16
CA MET A 1 -7.65 42.09 24.11
C MET A 1 -6.89 42.80 23.01
N LEU A 2 -5.73 42.28 22.60
CA LEU A 2 -4.81 42.96 21.68
C LEU A 2 -5.56 43.38 20.41
N ASN A 3 -5.24 44.56 19.86
CA ASN A 3 -5.87 45.14 18.66
C ASN A 3 -5.56 44.29 17.43
N SER A 4 -6.25 43.16 17.29
CA SER A 4 -6.18 42.30 16.12
C SER A 4 -6.87 42.98 14.94
N LYS A 5 -6.19 42.98 13.79
CA LYS A 5 -6.77 43.46 12.54
C LYS A 5 -7.57 42.32 11.95
N LEU A 6 -8.90 42.47 12.01
CA LEU A 6 -9.83 41.52 11.43
C LEU A 6 -9.73 41.52 9.89
N PRO A 7 -9.91 40.34 9.27
CA PRO A 7 -9.82 40.19 7.82
C PRO A 7 -11.02 40.88 7.12
N PRO A 8 -10.85 41.24 5.84
CA PRO A 8 -11.92 41.86 5.06
C PRO A 8 -13.09 40.87 4.86
N LYS A 9 -14.33 41.34 5.00
CA LYS A 9 -15.55 40.54 4.76
C LYS A 9 -15.85 40.43 3.27
N THR A 10 -14.91 39.89 2.49
CA THR A 10 -15.09 39.62 1.06
C THR A 10 -15.46 38.15 0.85
N LYS A 11 -16.14 37.85 -0.28
CA LYS A 11 -16.47 36.46 -0.65
C LYS A 11 -15.21 35.59 -0.82
N GLU A 12 -14.13 36.20 -1.30
CA GLU A 12 -12.82 35.56 -1.45
C GLU A 12 -12.27 35.13 -0.10
N TRP A 13 -12.36 36.01 0.91
CA TRP A 13 -11.93 35.69 2.26
C TRP A 13 -12.74 34.54 2.87
N GLU A 14 -14.07 34.57 2.75
CA GLU A 14 -14.92 33.49 3.25
C GLU A 14 -14.62 32.14 2.58
N ALA A 15 -14.23 32.15 1.30
CA ALA A 15 -13.82 30.94 0.59
C ALA A 15 -12.49 30.41 1.13
N THR A 16 -11.50 31.28 1.34
CA THR A 16 -10.21 30.93 1.94
C THR A 16 -10.38 30.37 3.34
N PHE A 17 -11.22 31.01 4.16
CA PHE A 17 -11.50 30.56 5.52
C PHE A 17 -12.16 29.18 5.56
N ARG A 18 -13.14 28.93 4.67
CA ARG A 18 -13.75 27.59 4.52
C ARG A 18 -12.72 26.54 4.11
N ASN A 19 -11.89 26.84 3.11
CA ASN A 19 -10.83 25.94 2.66
C ASN A 19 -9.86 25.56 3.79
N LEU A 20 -9.48 26.53 4.64
CA LEU A 20 -8.63 26.26 5.80
C LEU A 20 -9.28 25.28 6.78
N ARG A 21 -10.55 25.48 7.10
CA ARG A 21 -11.30 24.58 8.01
C ARG A 21 -11.40 23.18 7.44
N ASP A 22 -11.70 23.06 6.14
CA ASP A 22 -11.83 21.78 5.46
C ASP A 22 -10.47 21.06 5.39
N SER A 23 -9.40 21.80 5.08
CA SER A 23 -8.03 21.28 5.06
C SER A 23 -7.58 20.81 6.44
N ALA A 24 -7.85 21.60 7.49
CA ALA A 24 -7.55 21.23 8.87
C ALA A 24 -8.34 19.99 9.32
N ALA A 25 -9.64 19.94 9.01
CA ALA A 25 -10.47 18.78 9.32
C ALA A 25 -9.99 17.51 8.63
N LYS A 26 -9.58 17.60 7.36
CA LYS A 26 -9.02 16.49 6.61
C LYS A 26 -7.66 16.03 7.15
N LEU A 27 -6.82 16.97 7.58
CA LEU A 27 -5.55 16.62 8.24
C LEU A 27 -5.79 15.84 9.53
N LEU A 28 -6.74 16.28 10.37
CA LEU A 28 -7.11 15.57 11.60
C LEU A 28 -7.68 14.18 11.32
N GLU A 29 -8.42 13.98 10.23
CA GLU A 29 -8.92 12.66 9.80
C GLU A 29 -7.79 11.70 9.40
N LEU A 30 -6.73 12.22 8.77
CA LEU A 30 -5.58 11.43 8.34
C LEU A 30 -4.55 11.20 9.45
N THR A 31 -4.67 11.91 10.58
CA THR A 31 -3.72 11.81 11.68
C THR A 31 -4.14 10.68 12.64
N PRO A 32 -3.26 9.71 12.92
CA PRO A 32 -3.54 8.66 13.91
C PRO A 32 -3.84 9.27 15.29
N ASP A 33 -4.73 8.61 16.04
CA ASP A 33 -5.01 8.92 17.45
C ASP A 33 -5.71 10.27 17.76
N VAL A 34 -6.24 10.96 16.74
CA VAL A 34 -7.04 12.18 16.94
C VAL A 34 -8.51 11.83 17.21
N PRO A 35 -9.13 12.36 18.29
CA PRO A 35 -10.55 12.17 18.56
C PRO A 35 -11.44 12.84 17.50
N GLU A 36 -12.54 12.18 17.10
CA GLU A 36 -13.49 12.73 16.13
C GLU A 36 -14.11 14.06 16.60
N GLN A 37 -14.22 14.25 17.92
CA GLN A 37 -14.67 15.50 18.53
C GLN A 37 -13.77 16.69 18.17
N ALA A 38 -12.46 16.48 17.98
CA ALA A 38 -11.54 17.54 17.58
C ALA A 38 -11.82 18.02 16.14
N ARG A 39 -12.17 17.09 15.24
CA ARG A 39 -12.59 17.44 13.86
C ARG A 39 -13.88 18.27 13.87
N ALA A 40 -14.86 17.83 14.66
CA ALA A 40 -16.13 18.56 14.80
C ALA A 40 -15.92 19.96 15.41
N ALA A 41 -15.01 20.09 16.38
CA ALA A 41 -14.67 21.38 16.98
C ALA A 41 -14.13 22.36 15.93
N VAL A 42 -13.16 21.96 15.10
CA VAL A 42 -12.62 22.80 14.01
C VAL A 42 -13.71 23.27 13.04
N LEU A 43 -14.63 22.37 12.68
CA LEU A 43 -15.75 22.68 11.79
C LEU A 43 -16.87 23.52 12.44
N SER A 44 -16.82 23.73 13.75
CA SER A 44 -17.77 24.60 14.45
C SER A 44 -17.25 26.01 14.68
N ILE A 45 -15.94 26.23 14.61
CA ILE A 45 -15.32 27.54 14.86
C ILE A 45 -15.60 28.49 13.70
N GLU A 46 -16.47 29.47 13.91
CA GLU A 46 -16.80 30.51 12.92
C GLU A 46 -15.87 31.74 13.02
N ASP A 47 -15.25 31.93 14.18
CA ASP A 47 -14.35 33.05 14.42
C ASP A 47 -12.93 32.75 13.91
N PRO A 48 -12.41 33.54 12.93
CA PRO A 48 -11.07 33.33 12.39
C PRO A 48 -9.95 33.47 13.42
N GLU A 49 -10.16 34.25 14.48
CA GLU A 49 -9.16 34.37 15.54
C GLU A 49 -9.06 33.08 16.36
N GLN A 50 -10.21 32.58 16.82
CA GLN A 50 -10.29 31.32 17.53
C GLN A 50 -9.77 30.15 16.70
N LEU A 51 -9.99 30.15 15.38
CA LEU A 51 -9.49 29.09 14.52
C LEU A 51 -7.96 29.10 14.47
N ALA A 52 -7.35 30.27 14.31
CA ALA A 52 -5.90 30.40 14.31
C ALA A 52 -5.30 29.95 15.66
N ASP A 53 -5.89 30.38 16.77
CA ASP A 53 -5.41 30.07 18.12
C ASP A 53 -5.60 28.58 18.47
N PHE A 54 -6.64 27.94 17.93
CA PHE A 54 -6.87 26.51 18.08
C PHE A 54 -5.88 25.66 17.27
N LEU A 55 -5.56 26.08 16.04
CA LEU A 55 -4.70 25.32 15.14
C LEU A 55 -3.20 25.55 15.41
N ALA A 56 -2.78 26.77 15.77
CA ALA A 56 -1.37 27.14 15.91
C ALA A 56 -0.55 26.24 16.86
N PRO A 57 -1.04 25.83 18.05
CA PRO A 57 -0.30 24.93 18.94
C PRO A 57 -0.06 23.54 18.33
N ASN A 58 -1.00 23.07 17.51
CA ASN A 58 -1.01 21.75 16.91
C ASN A 58 -0.15 21.66 15.64
N LEU A 59 0.35 22.78 15.12
CA LEU A 59 1.25 22.77 13.97
C LEU A 59 2.59 22.13 14.32
N ASN A 60 3.11 21.28 13.43
CA ASN A 60 4.46 20.72 13.54
C ASN A 60 5.51 21.71 12.99
N VAL A 61 5.64 22.87 13.64
CA VAL A 61 6.62 23.92 13.31
C VAL A 61 7.49 24.25 14.52
N GLU A 62 8.63 24.90 14.28
CA GLU A 62 9.54 25.30 15.36
C GLU A 62 8.85 26.24 16.36
N ARG A 63 9.27 26.18 17.64
CA ARG A 63 8.69 27.03 18.70
C ARG A 63 8.76 28.52 18.37
N ALA A 64 9.85 28.98 17.77
CA ALA A 64 10.02 30.37 17.34
C ALA A 64 8.96 30.77 16.31
N GLN A 65 8.63 29.88 15.38
CA GLN A 65 7.57 30.10 14.39
C GLN A 65 6.17 30.10 15.02
N LYS A 66 5.91 29.20 15.98
CA LYS A 66 4.64 29.22 16.74
C LYS A 66 4.44 30.55 17.46
N GLN A 67 5.50 31.06 18.09
CA GLN A 67 5.47 32.35 18.78
C GLN A 67 5.21 33.50 17.79
N ALA A 68 5.89 33.51 16.64
CA ALA A 68 5.67 34.52 15.60
C ALA A 68 4.22 34.52 15.06
N ILE A 69 3.60 33.34 14.93
CA ILE A 69 2.19 33.21 14.52
C ILE A 69 1.26 33.80 15.60
N LEU A 70 1.54 33.57 16.89
CA LEU A 70 0.71 34.10 18.00
C LEU A 70 0.89 35.60 18.22
N GLU A 71 2.05 36.16 17.86
CA GLU A 71 2.35 37.59 17.97
C GLU A 71 1.84 38.41 16.77
N GLU A 72 1.49 37.76 15.66
CA GLU A 72 0.94 38.43 14.48
C GLU A 72 -0.47 38.98 14.77
N LEU A 73 -0.58 40.31 14.73
CA LEU A 73 -1.83 41.03 14.99
C LEU A 73 -2.76 41.01 13.77
N ASP A 74 -2.22 40.78 12.56
CA ASP A 74 -3.03 40.65 11.35
C ASP A 74 -3.55 39.20 11.18
N VAL A 75 -4.85 39.03 11.44
CA VAL A 75 -5.51 37.71 11.42
C VAL A 75 -5.43 37.06 10.04
N GLU A 76 -5.44 37.86 8.98
CA GLU A 76 -5.32 37.37 7.60
C GLU A 76 -3.95 36.74 7.36
N LYS A 77 -2.88 37.43 7.77
CA LYS A 77 -1.50 36.91 7.65
C LYS A 77 -1.26 35.68 8.53
N ARG A 78 -1.83 35.71 9.73
CA ARG A 78 -1.77 34.60 10.67
C ARG A 78 -2.39 33.35 10.08
N LEU A 79 -3.63 33.45 9.58
CA LEU A 79 -4.32 32.34 8.94
C LEU A 79 -3.64 31.87 7.65
N ALA A 80 -3.06 32.77 6.87
CA ALA A 80 -2.28 32.39 5.69
C ALA A 80 -1.06 31.52 6.06
N THR A 81 -0.35 31.87 7.13
CA THR A 81 0.81 31.10 7.61
C THR A 81 0.39 29.73 8.17
N VAL A 82 -0.73 29.69 8.90
CA VAL A 82 -1.35 28.45 9.39
C VAL A 82 -1.77 27.57 8.21
N GLN A 83 -2.41 28.14 7.18
CA GLN A 83 -2.82 27.44 5.96
C GLN A 83 -1.62 26.79 5.26
N THR A 84 -0.52 27.52 5.05
CA THR A 84 0.69 26.97 4.42
C THR A 84 1.22 25.77 5.20
N SER A 85 1.25 25.88 6.53
CA SER A 85 1.72 24.81 7.42
C SER A 85 0.82 23.57 7.37
N ILE A 86 -0.49 23.76 7.35
CA ILE A 86 -1.48 22.69 7.27
C ILE A 86 -1.43 22.01 5.90
N SER A 87 -1.35 22.79 4.81
CA SER A 87 -1.25 22.23 3.47
C SER A 87 -0.02 21.33 3.32
N ALA A 88 1.13 21.74 3.83
CA ALA A 88 2.36 20.93 3.80
C ALA A 88 2.21 19.63 4.61
N GLN A 89 1.61 19.70 5.81
CA GLN A 89 1.37 18.51 6.63
C GLN A 89 0.35 17.55 5.99
N LEU A 90 -0.69 18.10 5.36
CA LEU A 90 -1.72 17.33 4.69
C LEU A 90 -1.17 16.59 3.47
N GLU A 91 -0.25 17.21 2.72
CA GLU A 91 0.45 16.54 1.62
C GLU A 91 1.28 15.34 2.13
N ILE A 92 2.05 15.53 3.20
CA ILE A 92 2.83 14.46 3.83
C ILE A 92 1.91 13.34 4.33
N ALA A 93 0.82 13.66 5.01
CA ALA A 93 -0.13 12.68 5.54
C ALA A 93 -0.80 11.86 4.42
N GLN A 94 -1.15 12.50 3.30
CA GLN A 94 -1.71 11.80 2.14
C GLN A 94 -0.71 10.84 1.50
N ILE A 95 0.56 11.24 1.40
CA ILE A 95 1.63 10.36 0.90
C ILE A 95 1.81 9.16 1.83
N GLN A 96 1.80 9.38 3.15
CA GLN A 96 1.90 8.31 4.15
C GLN A 96 0.72 7.33 4.06
N GLN A 97 -0.51 7.84 3.95
CA GLN A 97 -1.70 6.99 3.79
C GLN A 97 -1.63 6.15 2.52
N LYS A 98 -1.23 6.76 1.39
CA LYS A 98 -1.06 6.05 0.13
C LYS A 98 -0.01 4.93 0.24
N LEU A 99 1.14 5.22 0.85
CA LEU A 99 2.18 4.21 1.09
C LEU A 99 1.66 3.07 1.96
N GLN A 100 0.89 3.37 3.01
CA GLN A 100 0.30 2.35 3.88
C GLN A 100 -0.70 1.45 3.12
N GLN A 101 -1.54 2.04 2.27
CA GLN A 101 -2.47 1.29 1.42
C GLN A 101 -1.73 0.41 0.41
N ASP A 102 -0.68 0.93 -0.22
CA ASP A 102 0.14 0.18 -1.18
C ASP A 102 0.82 -1.03 -0.49
N VAL A 103 1.41 -0.84 0.68
CA VAL A 103 2.01 -1.94 1.47
C VAL A 103 0.97 -2.97 1.90
N GLN A 104 -0.20 -2.52 2.36
CA GLN A 104 -1.26 -3.42 2.80
C GLN A 104 -1.85 -4.24 1.64
N SER A 105 -1.98 -3.64 0.45
CA SER A 105 -2.44 -4.34 -0.75
C SER A 105 -1.45 -5.42 -1.18
N GLN A 106 -0.14 -5.13 -1.19
CA GLN A 106 0.91 -6.10 -1.51
C GLN A 106 0.93 -7.26 -0.51
N PHE A 107 0.77 -6.96 0.78
CA PHE A 107 0.71 -8.00 1.81
C PHE A 107 -0.53 -8.90 1.66
N SER A 108 -1.70 -8.30 1.39
CA SER A 108 -2.95 -9.04 1.16
C SER A 108 -2.84 -9.95 -0.07
N GLU A 109 -2.26 -9.46 -1.17
CA GLU A 109 -2.02 -10.29 -2.35
C GLU A 109 -1.05 -11.44 -2.07
N ALA A 110 0.04 -11.18 -1.35
CA ALA A 110 1.01 -12.21 -0.97
C ALA A 110 0.36 -13.30 -0.10
N GLN A 111 -0.44 -12.90 0.89
CA GLN A 111 -1.19 -13.81 1.75
C GLN A 111 -2.21 -14.64 0.94
N ARG A 112 -2.93 -14.00 0.02
CA ARG A 112 -3.88 -14.69 -0.88
C ARG A 112 -3.16 -15.72 -1.76
N ARG A 113 -2.01 -15.37 -2.34
CA ARG A 113 -1.19 -16.29 -3.15
C ARG A 113 -0.67 -17.46 -2.32
N ALA A 114 -0.21 -17.21 -1.10
CA ALA A 114 0.25 -18.27 -0.19
C ALA A 114 -0.88 -19.24 0.13
N TYR A 115 -2.05 -18.71 0.49
CA TYR A 115 -3.24 -19.51 0.78
C TYR A 115 -3.67 -20.38 -0.42
N LEU A 116 -3.73 -19.80 -1.63
CA LEU A 116 -4.07 -20.55 -2.84
C LEU A 116 -3.05 -21.66 -3.14
N ARG A 117 -1.75 -21.42 -2.89
CA ARG A 117 -0.72 -22.47 -3.04
C ARG A 117 -0.91 -23.62 -2.05
N GLU A 118 -1.28 -23.33 -0.81
CA GLU A 118 -1.58 -24.39 0.17
C GLU A 118 -2.83 -25.17 -0.22
N GLN A 119 -3.88 -24.50 -0.69
CA GLN A 119 -5.07 -25.20 -1.21
C GLN A 119 -4.72 -26.11 -2.40
N MET A 120 -3.92 -25.62 -3.35
CA MET A 120 -3.47 -26.45 -4.48
C MET A 120 -2.69 -27.68 -4.02
N LYS A 121 -1.82 -27.55 -3.01
CA LYS A 121 -1.10 -28.70 -2.42
C LYS A 121 -2.05 -29.69 -1.75
N ALA A 122 -3.08 -29.19 -1.04
CA ALA A 122 -4.08 -30.05 -0.41
C ALA A 122 -4.91 -30.81 -1.45
N ILE A 123 -5.34 -30.15 -2.52
CA ILE A 123 -6.05 -30.80 -3.64
C ILE A 123 -5.18 -31.86 -4.31
N GLN A 124 -3.90 -31.57 -4.58
CA GLN A 124 -2.95 -32.55 -5.16
C GLN A 124 -2.77 -33.78 -4.28
N ARG A 125 -2.79 -33.61 -2.95
CA ARG A 125 -2.78 -34.72 -1.98
C ARG A 125 -4.06 -35.53 -2.02
N GLU A 126 -5.22 -34.89 -2.01
CA GLU A 126 -6.52 -35.56 -2.07
C GLU A 126 -6.75 -36.30 -3.39
N LEU A 127 -6.26 -35.76 -4.51
CA LEU A 127 -6.29 -36.39 -5.83
C LEU A 127 -5.26 -37.53 -5.98
N GLY A 128 -4.40 -37.77 -4.99
CA GLY A 128 -3.35 -38.79 -5.05
C GLY A 128 -2.24 -38.49 -6.06
N GLU A 129 -2.13 -37.23 -6.50
CA GLU A 129 -1.13 -36.79 -7.49
C GLU A 129 0.25 -36.53 -6.89
N GLU A 130 0.42 -36.66 -5.56
CA GLU A 130 1.70 -36.44 -4.86
C GLU A 130 2.86 -37.33 -5.37
N THR A 131 2.59 -38.34 -6.21
CA THR A 131 3.59 -39.34 -6.63
C THR A 131 3.66 -39.61 -8.15
N GLY A 132 2.87 -38.97 -9.00
CA GLY A 132 2.75 -39.41 -10.40
C GLY A 132 3.88 -38.95 -11.32
N ALA A 133 4.11 -37.64 -11.41
CA ALA A 133 5.00 -37.07 -12.44
C ALA A 133 6.48 -37.15 -12.05
N THR A 134 6.81 -36.76 -10.82
CA THR A 134 8.19 -36.75 -10.30
C THR A 134 8.75 -38.16 -10.13
N ASP A 135 7.98 -39.08 -9.55
CA ASP A 135 8.43 -40.47 -9.33
C ASP A 135 8.63 -41.23 -10.65
N GLN A 136 7.83 -40.92 -11.68
CA GLN A 136 7.97 -41.53 -13.01
C GLN A 136 9.21 -41.01 -13.75
N ILE A 137 9.51 -39.72 -13.65
CA ILE A 137 10.73 -39.13 -14.24
C ILE A 137 11.98 -39.69 -13.55
N GLU A 138 11.96 -39.82 -12.22
CA GLU A 138 13.07 -40.44 -11.48
C GLU A 138 13.28 -41.91 -11.85
N ARG A 139 12.21 -42.69 -12.03
CA ARG A 139 12.31 -44.08 -12.52
C ARG A 139 12.89 -44.16 -13.94
N LEU A 140 12.48 -43.27 -14.85
CA LEU A 140 13.01 -43.22 -16.21
C LEU A 140 14.50 -42.83 -16.21
N ARG A 141 14.91 -41.87 -15.37
CA ARG A 141 16.31 -41.49 -15.20
C ARG A 141 17.15 -42.65 -14.65
N LYS A 142 16.65 -43.42 -13.67
CA LYS A 142 17.33 -44.62 -13.16
C LYS A 142 17.51 -45.69 -14.25
N ARG A 143 16.45 -45.99 -15.03
CA ARG A 143 16.54 -46.93 -16.17
C ARG A 143 17.54 -46.48 -17.23
N LEU A 144 17.62 -45.17 -17.49
CA LEU A 144 18.59 -44.61 -18.44
C LEU A 144 20.03 -44.78 -17.95
N GLN A 145 20.29 -44.60 -16.65
CA GLN A 145 21.61 -44.83 -16.05
C GLN A 145 22.00 -46.32 -16.05
N GLU A 146 21.06 -47.22 -15.78
CA GLU A 146 21.28 -48.67 -15.81
C GLU A 146 21.57 -49.19 -17.23
N ALA A 147 20.94 -48.61 -18.25
CA ALA A 147 21.09 -49.03 -19.65
C ALA A 147 22.44 -48.64 -20.28
N LYS A 148 23.25 -47.78 -19.63
CA LYS A 148 24.54 -47.24 -20.11
C LYS A 148 24.59 -47.00 -21.64
N PRO A 149 23.73 -46.13 -22.19
CA PRO A 149 23.72 -45.87 -23.63
C PRO A 149 25.01 -45.15 -24.07
N PRO A 150 25.32 -45.17 -25.38
CA PRO A 150 26.35 -44.29 -25.96
C PRO A 150 26.07 -42.80 -25.66
N GLU A 151 27.10 -41.97 -25.56
CA GLU A 151 27.00 -40.55 -25.13
C GLU A 151 26.01 -39.72 -25.97
N GLU A 152 25.94 -39.94 -27.29
CA GLU A 152 24.99 -39.24 -28.16
C GLU A 152 23.52 -39.53 -27.78
N VAL A 153 23.23 -40.76 -27.35
CA VAL A 153 21.88 -41.20 -26.98
C VAL A 153 21.52 -40.70 -25.58
N LEU A 154 22.48 -40.66 -24.66
CA LEU A 154 22.30 -40.09 -23.32
C LEU A 154 21.96 -38.60 -23.40
N ALA A 155 22.71 -37.84 -24.19
CA ALA A 155 22.49 -36.39 -24.34
C ALA A 155 21.09 -36.07 -24.92
N GLN A 156 20.60 -36.90 -25.86
CA GLN A 156 19.27 -36.74 -26.41
C GLN A 156 18.17 -37.17 -25.44
N ALA A 157 18.35 -38.28 -24.72
CA ALA A 157 17.41 -38.75 -23.71
C ALA A 157 17.27 -37.76 -22.54
N ASP A 158 18.36 -37.14 -22.08
CA ASP A 158 18.32 -36.13 -21.04
C ASP A 158 17.58 -34.86 -21.48
N ARG A 159 17.70 -34.47 -22.76
CA ARG A 159 16.92 -33.34 -23.31
C ARG A 159 15.42 -33.64 -23.31
N GLU A 160 15.03 -34.85 -23.72
CA GLU A 160 13.62 -35.26 -23.73
C GLU A 160 13.06 -35.42 -22.30
N LEU A 161 13.84 -35.94 -21.35
CA LEU A 161 13.45 -36.01 -19.94
C LEU A 161 13.23 -34.63 -19.32
N ARG A 162 14.10 -33.65 -19.60
CA ARG A 162 13.91 -32.26 -19.16
C ARG A 162 12.66 -31.63 -19.79
N ARG A 163 12.34 -31.98 -21.04
CA ARG A 163 11.13 -31.50 -21.70
C ARG A 163 9.86 -32.08 -21.04
N LEU A 164 9.90 -33.35 -20.64
CA LEU A 164 8.81 -34.01 -19.91
C LEU A 164 8.57 -33.43 -18.50
N ASP A 165 9.60 -32.88 -17.86
CA ASP A 165 9.51 -32.25 -16.53
C ASP A 165 8.75 -30.91 -16.55
N VAL A 166 8.79 -30.21 -17.70
CA VAL A 166 8.14 -28.91 -17.89
C VAL A 166 6.70 -29.04 -18.39
N ILE A 167 6.33 -30.15 -19.03
CA ILE A 167 4.98 -30.34 -19.57
C ILE A 167 4.05 -30.82 -18.44
N PRO A 168 2.93 -30.11 -18.17
CA PRO A 168 1.96 -30.53 -17.17
C PRO A 168 1.41 -31.93 -17.49
N PRO A 169 1.31 -32.84 -16.50
CA PRO A 169 0.93 -34.24 -16.73
C PRO A 169 -0.49 -34.42 -17.33
N ALA A 170 -1.32 -33.37 -17.29
CA ALA A 170 -2.66 -33.31 -17.88
C ALA A 170 -2.69 -32.89 -19.37
N SER A 171 -1.55 -32.60 -20.00
CA SER A 171 -1.50 -32.22 -21.41
C SER A 171 -1.66 -33.44 -22.35
N PRO A 172 -2.45 -33.36 -23.44
CA PRO A 172 -2.57 -34.42 -24.44
C PRO A 172 -1.22 -34.88 -25.04
N GLU A 173 -0.24 -33.97 -25.08
CA GLU A 173 1.12 -34.29 -25.56
C GLU A 173 1.88 -35.24 -24.61
N SER A 174 1.64 -35.15 -23.29
CA SER A 174 2.27 -36.06 -22.32
C SER A 174 1.81 -37.51 -22.50
N GLN A 175 0.57 -37.74 -22.92
CA GLN A 175 0.07 -39.09 -23.22
C GLN A 175 0.73 -39.70 -24.46
N SER A 176 1.00 -38.90 -25.49
CA SER A 176 1.65 -39.35 -26.73
C SER A 176 3.11 -39.77 -26.53
N CYS A 177 3.85 -39.06 -25.66
CA CYS A 177 5.24 -39.39 -25.32
C CYS A 177 5.35 -40.61 -24.38
N ARG A 178 4.33 -40.90 -23.57
CA ARG A 178 4.31 -42.04 -22.62
C ARG A 178 3.76 -43.34 -23.22
N GLY A 179 3.10 -43.28 -24.37
CA GLY A 179 2.30 -44.38 -24.95
C GLY A 179 2.92 -45.18 -26.09
N ARG A 180 4.20 -44.98 -26.46
CA ARG A 180 4.86 -45.82 -27.48
C ARG A 180 5.76 -46.87 -26.81
N ASN A 181 5.15 -48.02 -26.51
CA ASN A 181 5.87 -49.30 -26.47
C ASN A 181 5.87 -49.92 -27.86
#